data_AF-A0A957XVP9-F1
#
_entry.id   AF-A0A957XVP9-F1
#
_cell.length_a   1.000
_cell.length_b   1.000
_cell.length_c   1.000
_cell.angle_alpha   90.00
_cell.angle_beta   90.00
_cell.angle_gamma   90.00
#
_symmetry.space_group_name_H-M   'P 1'
#
loop_
_entity.id
_entity.type
_entity.pdbx_description
1 polymer ?
#
loop_
_entity_poly.entity_id
_entity_poly.type
_entity_poly.pdbx_seq_one_letter_code
_entity_poly.pdbx_strand_id
1 'polypeptide(L)' 'MTMMTKQTNGVRAITEEADFLQLKAIDHVHWWVGNARQAMYFWWKAFGFKPVAYSGLETGNRQYASYVLESGKTG' A
#
# COMPACT_ATOMS: atom_id res chain seq x y z
N MET A 1 39.21 5.14 24.92
CA MET A 1 39.06 4.47 23.62
C MET A 1 37.61 4.06 23.50
N THR A 2 36.91 4.70 22.56
CA THR A 2 35.45 4.73 22.36
C THR A 2 34.80 3.36 22.23
N MET A 3 33.60 3.20 22.79
CA MET A 3 32.57 2.36 22.19
C MET A 3 31.25 3.13 22.17
N MET A 4 30.79 3.41 20.96
CA MET A 4 29.55 4.10 20.61
C MET A 4 28.34 3.25 21.01
N THR A 5 27.36 3.85 21.69
CA THR A 5 26.04 3.23 21.89
C THR A 5 25.21 3.40 20.63
N LYS A 6 24.84 2.27 20.03
CA LYS A 6 23.98 2.13 18.85
C LYS A 6 22.61 2.79 19.14
N GLN A 7 22.31 3.89 18.45
CA GLN A 7 20.97 4.46 18.44
C GLN A 7 20.02 3.51 17.70
N THR A 8 19.09 2.90 18.43
CA THR A 8 17.99 2.13 17.85
C THR A 8 16.87 3.09 17.47
N ASN A 9 16.69 3.23 16.16
CA ASN A 9 15.60 3.97 15.51
C ASN A 9 14.23 3.73 16.17
N GLY A 10 13.62 4.80 16.68
CA GLY A 10 12.27 5.25 16.33
C GLY A 10 11.06 4.31 16.42
N VAL A 11 11.12 3.14 17.07
CA VAL A 11 9.92 2.31 17.28
C VAL A 11 9.30 2.69 18.63
N ARG A 12 8.08 3.23 18.61
CA ARG A 12 7.29 3.44 19.84
C ARG A 12 7.01 2.07 20.44
N ALA A 13 7.50 1.81 21.65
CA ALA A 13 7.20 0.56 22.35
C ALA A 13 5.69 0.46 22.57
N ILE A 14 5.05 -0.51 21.91
CA ILE A 14 3.64 -0.86 22.09
C ILE A 14 3.64 -1.87 23.24
N THR A 15 2.85 -1.66 24.29
CA THR A 15 2.73 -2.66 25.37
C THR A 15 1.94 -3.87 24.86
N GLU A 16 2.13 -5.06 25.43
CA GLU A 16 1.43 -6.28 25.01
C GLU A 16 -0.10 -6.13 25.07
N GLU A 17 -0.61 -5.34 26.02
CA GLU A 17 -2.04 -5.03 26.13
C GLU A 17 -2.52 -4.12 24.98
N ALA A 18 -1.63 -3.28 24.45
CA ALA A 18 -1.92 -2.39 23.34
C ALA A 18 -1.78 -3.09 21.96
N ASP A 19 -1.14 -4.25 21.88
CA ASP A 19 -1.03 -5.09 20.67
C ASP A 19 -2.01 -6.29 20.68
N PHE A 20 -3.16 -6.14 21.34
CA PHE A 20 -4.17 -7.21 21.42
C PHE A 20 -4.76 -7.63 20.05
N LEU A 21 -4.70 -6.74 19.05
CA LEU A 21 -5.22 -6.99 17.69
C LEU A 21 -4.21 -7.66 16.75
N GLN A 22 -2.94 -7.80 17.15
CA GLN A 22 -1.86 -8.41 16.36
C GLN A 22 -1.81 -7.87 14.91
N LEU A 23 -1.77 -6.55 14.76
CA LEU A 23 -1.76 -5.92 13.43
C LEU A 23 -0.43 -6.18 12.72
N LYS A 24 -0.48 -6.86 11.57
CA LYS A 24 0.73 -7.24 10.83
C LYS A 24 1.32 -6.08 10.02
N ALA A 25 0.50 -5.51 9.13
CA ALA A 25 0.90 -4.47 8.21
C ALA A 25 -0.33 -3.85 7.54
N ILE A 26 -0.11 -2.73 6.85
CA ILE A 26 -1.09 -2.16 5.92
C ILE A 26 -1.14 -3.06 4.68
N ASP A 27 -2.33 -3.52 4.30
CA ASP A 27 -2.54 -4.38 3.13
C ASP A 27 -2.53 -3.57 1.82
N HIS A 28 -3.38 -2.55 1.73
CA HIS A 28 -3.43 -1.64 0.59
C HIS A 28 -4.05 -0.29 0.97
N VAL A 29 -3.96 0.67 0.05
CA VAL A 29 -4.67 1.95 0.13
C VAL A 29 -5.61 2.05 -1.06
N HIS A 30 -6.90 2.32 -0.82
CA HIS A 30 -7.89 2.50 -1.87
C HIS A 30 -8.19 4.00 -2.05
N TRP A 31 -7.93 4.52 -3.25
CA TRP A 31 -8.27 5.89 -3.62
C TRP A 31 -9.53 5.96 -4.48
N TRP A 32 -10.47 6.82 -4.07
CA TRP A 32 -11.63 7.18 -4.87
C TRP A 32 -11.29 8.37 -5.76
N VAL A 33 -11.46 8.19 -7.07
CA VAL A 33 -11.08 9.19 -8.08
C VAL A 33 -12.15 9.27 -9.16
N GLY A 34 -12.21 10.40 -9.87
CA GLY A 34 -13.16 10.57 -10.97
C GLY A 34 -12.89 9.67 -12.17
N ASN A 35 -11.62 9.36 -12.47
CA ASN A 35 -11.23 8.46 -13.56
C ASN A 35 -10.13 7.50 -13.11
N ALA A 36 -10.53 6.28 -12.74
CA ALA A 36 -9.62 5.25 -12.24
C ALA A 36 -8.61 4.76 -13.30
N ARG A 37 -8.98 4.79 -14.58
CA ARG A 37 -8.08 4.38 -15.67
C ARG A 37 -6.94 5.38 -15.83
N GLN A 38 -7.24 6.68 -15.86
CA GLN A 38 -6.21 7.71 -15.94
C GLN A 38 -5.28 7.67 -14.72
N ALA A 39 -5.84 7.51 -13.51
CA ALA A 39 -5.05 7.37 -12.29
C ALA A 39 -4.10 6.17 -12.39
N MET A 40 -4.60 4.98 -12.78
CA MET A 40 -3.76 3.80 -13.00
C MET A 40 -2.64 4.08 -14.01
N TYR A 41 -2.95 4.69 -15.16
CA TYR A 41 -1.95 5.02 -16.17
C TYR A 41 -0.86 5.97 -15.64
N PHE A 42 -1.24 6.96 -14.84
CA PHE A 42 -0.29 7.87 -14.21
C PHE A 42 0.66 7.12 -13.27
N TRP A 43 0.13 6.32 -12.34
CA TRP A 43 0.96 5.54 -11.39
C TRP A 43 1.84 4.49 -12.09
N TRP A 44 1.32 3.86 -13.14
CA TRP A 44 2.10 2.91 -13.94
C TRP A 44 3.23 3.59 -14.71
N LYS A 45 2.93 4.66 -15.45
CA LYS A 45 3.90 5.29 -16.37
C LYS A 45 4.85 6.25 -15.66
N ALA A 46 4.40 6.99 -14.66
CA ALA A 46 5.22 7.96 -13.96
C ALA A 46 6.09 7.32 -12.86
N PHE A 47 5.57 6.31 -12.15
CA PHE A 47 6.25 5.71 -10.99
C PHE A 47 6.63 4.24 -11.18
N GLY A 48 6.28 3.63 -12.32
CA GLY A 48 6.66 2.25 -12.62
C GLY A 48 5.86 1.19 -11.87
N PHE A 49 4.72 1.55 -11.28
CA PHE A 49 3.86 0.58 -10.58
C PHE A 49 3.27 -0.41 -11.58
N LYS A 50 3.04 -1.65 -11.17
CA LYS A 50 2.51 -2.68 -12.06
C LYS A 50 1.01 -2.86 -11.82
N PRO A 51 0.14 -2.68 -12.83
CA PRO A 51 -1.26 -3.05 -12.68
C PRO A 51 -1.38 -4.58 -12.56
N VAL A 52 -2.06 -5.05 -11.52
CA VAL A 52 -2.17 -6.49 -11.19
C VAL A 52 -3.60 -7.01 -11.22
N ALA A 53 -4.60 -6.15 -11.03
CA ALA A 53 -6.00 -6.54 -11.12
C ALA A 53 -6.89 -5.39 -11.61
N TYR A 54 -8.05 -5.76 -12.16
CA TYR A 54 -9.07 -4.85 -12.64
C TYR A 54 -10.46 -5.33 -12.22
N SER A 55 -11.32 -4.39 -11.85
CA SER A 55 -12.75 -4.59 -11.66
C SER A 55 -13.52 -3.48 -12.36
N GLY A 56 -14.47 -3.84 -13.21
CA GLY A 56 -15.35 -2.90 -13.90
C GLY A 56 -16.53 -3.60 -14.56
N LEU A 57 -17.17 -2.94 -15.51
CA LEU A 57 -18.38 -3.43 -16.15
C LEU A 57 -18.15 -4.80 -16.82
N GLU A 58 -16.97 -4.97 -17.41
CA GLU A 58 -16.47 -6.16 -18.07
C GLU A 58 -16.28 -7.34 -17.11
N THR A 59 -16.11 -7.05 -15.81
CA THR A 59 -15.99 -8.06 -14.75
C THR A 59 -17.25 -8.17 -13.88
N GLY A 60 -18.36 -7.56 -14.30
CA GLY A 60 -19.65 -7.60 -13.59
C GLY A 60 -19.86 -6.49 -12.55
N ASN A 61 -18.89 -5.58 -12.35
CA ASN A 61 -19.05 -4.44 -11.45
C ASN A 61 -19.66 -3.25 -12.20
N ARG A 62 -20.93 -2.96 -11.92
CA ARG A 62 -21.68 -1.85 -12.55
C ARG A 62 -21.56 -0.51 -11.83
N GLN A 63 -21.03 -0.51 -10.61
CA GLN A 63 -21.03 0.68 -9.75
C GLN A 63 -19.80 1.56 -9.98
N TYR A 64 -18.64 0.93 -10.18
CA TYR A 64 -17.37 1.64 -10.33
C TYR A 64 -16.34 0.82 -11.09
N ALA A 65 -15.32 1.50 -11.58
CA ALA A 65 -14.11 0.89 -12.12
C ALA A 65 -12.97 1.06 -11.11
N SER A 66 -12.28 -0.03 -10.78
CA SER A 66 -11.14 -0.06 -9.87
C SER A 66 -9.97 -0.79 -10.52
N TYR A 67 -8.77 -0.27 -10.28
CA TYR A 67 -7.52 -0.87 -10.75
C TYR A 67 -6.60 -1.06 -9.53
N VAL A 68 -6.04 -2.26 -9.39
CA VAL A 68 -5.04 -2.55 -8.35
C VAL A 68 -3.67 -2.42 -8.98
N LEU A 69 -2.79 -1.65 -8.32
CA LEU A 69 -1.41 -1.49 -8.71
C LEU A 69 -0.49 -1.90 -7.57
N GLU A 70 0.59 -2.60 -7.91
CA GLU A 70 1.66 -2.98 -6.99
C GLU A 70 2.89 -2.10 -7.26
N SER A 71 3.35 -1.39 -6.23
CA SER A 71 4.70 -0.84 -6.19
C SER A 71 5.62 -1.95 -5.72
N GLY A 72 6.75 -2.18 -6.41
CA GLY A 72 7.59 -3.35 -6.22
C GLY A 72 7.79 -3.78 -4.76
N LYS A 73 7.69 -5.09 -4.50
CA LYS A 73 8.03 -5.72 -3.23
C LYS A 73 9.42 -5.26 -2.75
N THR A 74 9.49 -4.51 -1.66
CA THR A 74 10.71 -4.49 -0.84
C THR A 74 10.75 -5.86 -0.15
N GLY A 75 11.68 -6.72 -0.58
CA GLY A 75 11.91 -8.03 0.03
C GLY A 75 12.33 -7.95 1.48
#